data_AF-A0A953M464-F1
#
_entry.id   AF-A0A953M464-F1
#
_cell.length_a   1.000
_cell.length_b   1.000
_cell.length_c   1.000
_cell.angle_alpha   90.00
_cell.angle_beta   90.00
_cell.angle_gamma   90.00
#
_symmetry.space_group_name_H-M   'P 1'
#
loop_
_entity.id
_entity.type
_entity.pdbx_description
1 polymer ?
#
loop_
_entity_poly.entity_id
_entity_poly.type
_entity_poly.pdbx_seq_one_letter_code
_entity_poly.pdbx_strand_id
1 'polypeptide(L)'
;MTRDAFFNTIKTAAEDAGVFERARVHGDLLECEASGSAEPAAYRVSFEGGSIWVSLVTENRWLSESIEADLMHTGDKLEELLEEELADLGYEGPTPAFEHFRSEKMLFTFRTAVPGGDEPLDESKAETTVQVLLGYEACFRELGDMSEDEG
;
A
#
# COMPACT_ATOMS: atom_id res chain seq x y z
N MET A 1 7.22 19.12 -8.48
CA MET A 1 8.30 18.26 -9.02
C MET A 1 7.81 17.53 -10.26
N THR A 2 8.70 16.91 -11.06
CA THR A 2 8.27 16.06 -12.19
C THR A 2 7.72 14.74 -11.69
N ARG A 3 6.96 14.01 -12.52
CA ARG A 3 6.39 12.72 -12.15
C ARG A 3 7.47 11.66 -11.89
N ASP A 4 8.51 11.60 -12.73
CA ASP A 4 9.67 10.74 -12.46
C ASP A 4 10.35 11.05 -11.14
N ALA A 5 10.56 12.34 -10.82
CA ALA A 5 11.16 12.73 -9.55
C ALA A 5 10.29 12.30 -8.36
N PHE A 6 8.97 12.46 -8.49
CA PHE A 6 8.00 12.06 -7.47
C PHE A 6 8.10 10.56 -7.13
N PHE A 7 8.02 9.68 -8.13
CA PHE A 7 8.12 8.23 -7.89
C PHE A 7 9.51 7.80 -7.41
N ASN A 8 10.58 8.45 -7.86
CA ASN A 8 11.93 8.16 -7.35
C ASN A 8 12.13 8.59 -5.90
N THR A 9 11.53 9.70 -5.47
CA THR A 9 11.54 10.12 -4.06
C THR A 9 10.85 9.08 -3.19
N ILE A 10 9.66 8.62 -3.58
CA ILE A 10 8.91 7.60 -2.84
C ILE A 10 9.68 6.27 -2.82
N LYS A 11 10.25 5.86 -3.97
CA LYS A 11 11.10 4.67 -4.05
C LYS A 11 12.26 4.73 -3.05
N THR A 12 12.97 5.86 -2.99
CA THR A 12 14.11 6.03 -2.10
C THR A 12 13.67 5.88 -0.64
N ALA A 13 12.57 6.53 -0.24
CA ALA A 13 12.04 6.40 1.11
C ALA A 13 11.57 4.97 1.44
N ALA A 14 10.97 4.27 0.47
CA ALA A 14 10.57 2.87 0.63
C ALA A 14 11.77 1.93 0.80
N GLU A 15 12.87 2.16 0.06
CA GLU A 15 14.11 1.41 0.22
C GLU A 15 14.77 1.70 1.58
N ASP A 16 14.79 2.97 2.01
CA ASP A 16 15.36 3.39 3.29
C ASP A 16 14.58 2.83 4.49
N ALA A 17 13.26 2.60 4.35
CA ALA A 17 12.43 1.97 5.37
C ALA A 17 12.79 0.49 5.60
N GLY A 18 13.31 -0.20 4.58
CA GLY A 18 13.81 -1.58 4.70
C GLY A 18 12.73 -2.66 4.95
N VAL A 19 11.45 -2.34 4.73
CA VAL A 19 10.30 -3.25 4.93
C VAL A 19 9.88 -4.01 3.67
N PHE A 20 10.40 -3.64 2.51
CA PHE A 20 10.11 -4.28 1.23
C PHE A 20 11.31 -5.10 0.73
N GLU A 21 11.03 -6.22 0.05
CA GLU A 21 12.07 -7.06 -0.58
C GLU A 21 12.82 -6.26 -1.65
N ARG A 22 12.06 -5.52 -2.48
CA ARG A 22 12.60 -4.71 -3.57
C ARG A 22 11.61 -3.66 -4.06
N ALA A 23 12.10 -2.46 -4.35
CA ALA A 23 11.31 -1.39 -4.97
C ALA A 23 11.76 -1.07 -6.41
N ARG A 24 10.81 -0.88 -7.34
CA ARG A 24 11.07 -0.55 -8.76
C ARG A 24 10.06 0.45 -9.30
N VAL A 25 10.55 1.43 -10.07
CA VAL A 25 9.70 2.38 -10.79
C VAL A 25 9.59 1.97 -12.26
N HIS A 26 8.36 1.94 -12.76
CA HIS A 26 7.98 1.60 -14.13
C HIS A 26 7.07 2.69 -14.71
N GLY A 27 7.66 3.83 -15.07
CA GLY A 27 6.90 5.01 -15.52
C GLY A 27 6.09 5.59 -14.37
N ASP A 28 4.76 5.53 -14.48
CA ASP A 28 3.81 6.09 -13.50
C ASP A 28 3.36 5.07 -12.43
N LEU A 29 4.20 4.06 -12.20
CA LEU A 29 3.97 3.00 -11.23
C LEU A 29 5.25 2.75 -10.44
N LEU A 30 5.17 2.84 -9.12
CA LEU A 30 6.12 2.24 -8.20
C LEU A 30 5.56 0.90 -7.74
N GLU A 31 6.38 -0.14 -7.77
CA GLU A 31 6.08 -1.47 -7.25
C GLU A 31 7.14 -1.85 -6.20
N CYS A 32 6.66 -2.21 -5.01
CA CYS A 32 7.43 -2.68 -3.88
C CYS A 32 7.01 -4.13 -3.58
N GLU A 33 7.91 -5.08 -3.82
CA GLU A 33 7.69 -6.50 -3.55
C GLU A 33 7.52 -6.71 -2.04
N ALA A 34 6.43 -7.38 -1.62
CA ALA A 34 6.16 -7.66 -0.22
C ALA A 34 7.23 -8.62 0.34
N SER A 35 7.82 -8.29 1.48
CA SER A 35 8.74 -9.19 2.17
C SER A 35 7.97 -10.13 3.09
N GLY A 36 8.36 -11.40 3.16
CA GLY A 36 7.76 -12.37 4.09
C GLY A 36 6.37 -12.91 3.72
N SER A 37 5.74 -12.43 2.64
CA SER A 37 4.44 -12.98 2.20
C SER A 37 4.59 -14.41 1.71
N ALA A 38 3.65 -15.29 2.10
CA ALA A 38 3.66 -16.70 1.72
C ALA A 38 3.53 -16.91 0.19
N GLU A 39 2.97 -15.93 -0.52
CA GLU A 39 2.74 -15.97 -1.96
C GLU A 39 3.08 -14.61 -2.58
N PRO A 40 3.40 -14.54 -3.89
CA PRO A 40 3.78 -13.28 -4.52
C PRO A 40 2.72 -12.18 -4.34
N ALA A 41 3.12 -11.11 -3.68
CA ALA A 41 2.34 -9.90 -3.47
C ALA A 41 3.21 -8.65 -3.64
N ALA A 42 2.58 -7.54 -4.01
CA ALA A 42 3.28 -6.28 -4.17
C ALA A 42 2.44 -5.09 -3.69
N TYR A 43 3.10 -4.17 -3.00
CA TYR A 43 2.58 -2.85 -2.71
C TYR A 43 2.90 -1.92 -3.87
N ARG A 44 1.92 -1.14 -4.34
CA ARG A 44 2.05 -0.32 -5.53
C ARG A 44 1.58 1.10 -5.27
N VAL A 45 2.33 2.06 -5.80
CA VAL A 45 1.87 3.45 -5.95
C VAL A 45 1.63 3.72 -7.43
N SER A 46 0.41 4.05 -7.83
CA SER A 46 0.05 4.35 -9.22
C SER A 46 -0.62 5.71 -9.36
N PHE A 47 -0.55 6.29 -10.56
CA PHE A 47 -1.31 7.49 -10.91
C PHE A 47 -2.47 7.12 -11.86
N GLU A 48 -3.70 7.17 -11.38
CA GLU A 48 -4.90 6.75 -12.12
C GLU A 48 -6.03 7.77 -11.96
N GLY A 49 -6.61 8.23 -13.08
CA GLY A 49 -7.75 9.15 -13.06
C GLY A 49 -7.47 10.52 -12.44
N GLY A 50 -6.20 10.96 -12.41
CA GLY A 50 -5.80 12.21 -11.74
C GLY A 50 -5.48 12.05 -10.26
N SER A 51 -5.65 10.87 -9.69
CA SER A 51 -5.37 10.57 -8.28
C SER A 51 -4.18 9.62 -8.14
N ILE A 52 -3.51 9.70 -6.99
CA ILE A 52 -2.48 8.73 -6.60
C ILE A 52 -3.16 7.64 -5.78
N TRP A 53 -2.87 6.39 -6.10
CA TRP A 53 -3.38 5.23 -5.40
C TRP A 53 -2.25 4.45 -4.76
N VAL A 54 -2.47 3.98 -3.54
CA VAL A 54 -1.65 2.96 -2.88
C VAL A 54 -2.45 1.67 -2.86
N SER A 55 -1.82 0.55 -3.20
CA SER A 55 -2.52 -0.74 -3.29
C SER A 55 -1.64 -1.91 -2.89
N LEU A 56 -2.25 -2.94 -2.32
CA LEU A 56 -1.71 -4.30 -2.23
C LEU A 56 -2.34 -5.14 -3.34
N VAL A 57 -1.52 -5.86 -4.10
CA VAL A 57 -1.98 -6.75 -5.16
C VAL A 57 -1.38 -8.14 -5.06
N THR A 58 -2.16 -9.15 -5.43
CA THR A 58 -1.70 -10.53 -5.61
C THR A 58 -2.50 -11.26 -6.69
N GLU A 59 -1.88 -12.21 -7.39
CA GLU A 59 -2.59 -13.19 -8.23
C GLU A 59 -3.14 -14.37 -7.42
N ASN A 60 -2.62 -14.57 -6.20
CA ASN A 60 -2.95 -15.72 -5.38
C ASN A 60 -4.27 -15.50 -4.65
N ARG A 61 -5.26 -16.34 -4.99
CA ARG A 61 -6.58 -16.31 -4.36
C ARG A 61 -6.53 -16.67 -2.87
N TRP A 62 -5.70 -17.64 -2.49
CA TRP A 62 -5.62 -18.10 -1.10
C TRP A 62 -5.06 -17.01 -0.19
N LEU A 63 -4.05 -16.27 -0.66
CA LEU A 63 -3.52 -15.13 0.09
C LEU A 63 -4.60 -14.07 0.29
N SER A 64 -5.33 -13.69 -0.76
CA SER A 64 -6.46 -12.76 -0.64
C SER A 64 -7.54 -13.26 0.33
N GLU A 65 -7.93 -14.54 0.23
CA GLU A 65 -8.93 -15.15 1.11
C GLU A 65 -8.45 -15.22 2.57
N SER A 66 -7.15 -15.40 2.81
CA SER A 66 -6.57 -15.42 4.17
C SER A 66 -6.73 -14.06 4.87
N ILE A 67 -6.42 -12.97 4.16
CA ILE A 67 -6.58 -11.60 4.66
C ILE A 67 -8.06 -11.33 4.98
N GLU A 68 -8.97 -11.69 4.07
CA GLU A 68 -10.41 -11.51 4.29
C GLU A 68 -10.94 -12.35 5.45
N ALA A 69 -10.45 -13.59 5.61
CA ALA A 69 -10.84 -14.48 6.69
C ALA A 69 -10.38 -13.94 8.06
N ASP A 70 -9.17 -13.37 8.12
CA ASP A 70 -8.61 -12.81 9.33
C ASP A 70 -9.41 -11.58 9.81
N LEU A 71 -9.67 -10.63 8.90
CA LEU A 71 -10.53 -9.47 9.17
C LEU A 71 -11.93 -9.88 9.65
N MET A 72 -12.51 -10.92 9.05
CA MET A 72 -13.80 -11.46 9.47
C MET A 72 -13.75 -12.11 10.85
N HIS A 73 -12.60 -12.70 11.22
CA HIS A 73 -12.40 -13.38 12.50
C HIS A 73 -12.23 -12.39 13.65
N THR A 74 -11.37 -11.38 13.46
CA THR A 74 -11.12 -10.35 14.46
C THR A 74 -12.29 -9.36 14.55
N GLY A 75 -12.97 -9.11 13.42
CA GLY A 75 -14.01 -8.10 13.30
C GLY A 75 -13.47 -6.69 13.07
N ASP A 76 -12.18 -6.57 12.78
CA ASP A 76 -11.51 -5.29 12.49
C ASP A 76 -11.92 -4.74 11.12
N LYS A 77 -11.80 -3.42 10.97
CA LYS A 77 -11.96 -2.75 9.68
C LYS A 77 -10.61 -2.27 9.17
N LEU A 78 -10.34 -2.50 7.89
CA LEU A 78 -9.11 -2.02 7.24
C LEU A 78 -8.92 -0.52 7.39
N GLU A 79 -10.01 0.26 7.35
CA GLU A 79 -9.94 1.71 7.58
C GLU A 79 -9.42 2.05 8.99
N GLU A 80 -9.84 1.29 10.01
CA GLU A 80 -9.45 1.52 11.40
C GLU A 80 -8.00 1.07 11.63
N LEU A 81 -7.61 -0.10 11.11
CA LEU A 81 -6.24 -0.59 11.17
C LEU A 81 -5.27 0.37 10.46
N LEU A 82 -5.60 0.81 9.24
CA LEU A 82 -4.76 1.75 8.51
C LEU A 82 -4.68 3.12 9.22
N GLU A 83 -5.77 3.59 9.84
CA GLU A 83 -5.76 4.83 10.62
C GLU A 83 -4.76 4.78 11.76
N GLU A 84 -4.70 3.66 12.49
CA GLU A 84 -3.75 3.44 13.59
C GLU A 84 -2.30 3.48 13.08
N GLU A 85 -1.98 2.73 12.02
CA GLU A 85 -0.63 2.71 11.43
C GLU A 85 -0.20 4.08 10.89
N LEU A 86 -1.14 4.81 10.28
CA LEU A 86 -0.91 6.16 9.79
C LEU A 86 -0.64 7.15 10.93
N ALA A 87 -1.38 7.04 12.03
CA ALA A 87 -1.18 7.88 13.20
C ALA A 87 0.22 7.69 13.82
N ASP A 88 0.71 6.45 13.86
CA ASP A 88 2.06 6.12 14.34
C ASP A 88 3.16 6.69 13.44
N LEU A 89 2.88 6.85 12.13
CA LEU A 89 3.75 7.53 11.17
C LEU A 89 3.62 9.07 11.19
N GLY A 90 2.82 9.62 12.11
CA GLY A 90 2.60 11.06 12.26
C GLY A 90 1.71 11.67 11.18
N TYR A 91 0.87 10.88 10.52
CA TYR A 91 -0.11 11.38 9.56
C TYR A 91 -1.29 12.04 10.27
N GLU A 92 -1.60 13.28 9.91
CA GLU A 92 -2.69 14.07 10.52
C GLU A 92 -3.87 14.31 9.55
N GLY A 93 -3.87 13.67 8.39
CA GLY A 93 -4.90 13.84 7.37
C GLY A 93 -6.11 12.92 7.55
N PRO A 94 -7.08 12.96 6.62
CA PRO A 94 -8.27 12.12 6.70
C PRO A 94 -7.95 10.66 6.44
N THR A 95 -8.66 9.77 7.14
CA THR A 95 -8.59 8.32 6.95
C THR A 95 -8.94 7.94 5.51
N PRO A 96 -8.03 7.27 4.77
CA PRO A 96 -8.28 6.90 3.39
C PRO A 96 -9.37 5.82 3.29
N ALA A 97 -10.25 5.93 2.28
CA ALA A 97 -11.29 4.93 2.02
C ALA A 97 -10.71 3.71 1.28
N PHE A 98 -11.18 2.51 1.61
CA PHE A 98 -10.71 1.27 0.98
C PHE A 98 -11.58 0.80 -0.19
N GLU A 99 -10.93 0.23 -1.19
CA GLU A 99 -11.56 -0.53 -2.26
C GLU A 99 -10.90 -1.92 -2.32
N HIS A 100 -11.72 -2.98 -2.32
CA HIS A 100 -11.28 -4.35 -2.61
C HIS A 100 -12.02 -4.89 -3.82
N PHE A 101 -11.28 -5.32 -4.84
CA PHE A 101 -11.86 -5.89 -6.06
C PHE A 101 -10.85 -6.79 -6.78
N ARG A 102 -11.34 -7.52 -7.78
CA ARG A 102 -10.50 -8.22 -8.75
C ARG A 102 -10.34 -7.38 -10.01
N SER A 103 -9.12 -6.94 -10.29
CA SER A 103 -8.80 -6.09 -11.45
C SER A 103 -8.97 -6.82 -12.79
N GLU A 104 -8.98 -6.07 -13.90
CA GLU A 104 -9.02 -6.63 -15.26
C GLU A 104 -7.82 -7.52 -15.58
N LYS A 105 -6.70 -7.33 -14.89
CA LYS A 105 -5.50 -8.18 -14.97
C LYS A 105 -5.60 -9.43 -14.09
N MET A 106 -6.79 -9.71 -13.54
CA MET A 106 -7.09 -10.85 -12.67
C MET A 106 -6.38 -10.84 -11.31
N LEU A 107 -5.77 -9.72 -10.92
CA LEU A 107 -5.19 -9.49 -9.60
C LEU A 107 -6.28 -9.18 -8.58
N PHE A 108 -6.21 -9.79 -7.41
CA PHE A 108 -6.90 -9.31 -6.21
C PHE A 108 -6.20 -8.02 -5.77
N THR A 109 -6.98 -6.98 -5.46
CA THR A 109 -6.47 -5.62 -5.26
C THR A 109 -7.19 -4.95 -4.12
N PHE A 110 -6.45 -4.66 -3.06
CA PHE A 110 -6.86 -3.74 -2.00
C PHE A 110 -6.20 -2.41 -2.31
N ARG A 111 -6.95 -1.31 -2.36
CA ARG A 111 -6.37 0.00 -2.62
C ARG A 111 -7.04 1.13 -1.88
N THR A 112 -6.32 2.23 -1.76
CA THR A 112 -6.84 3.50 -1.29
C THR A 112 -6.26 4.67 -2.09
N ALA A 113 -7.03 5.76 -2.19
CA ALA A 113 -6.57 6.99 -2.80
C ALA A 113 -5.80 7.81 -1.77
N VAL A 114 -4.62 8.30 -2.14
CA VAL A 114 -3.83 9.22 -1.30
C VAL A 114 -4.59 10.55 -1.18
N PRO A 115 -4.96 11.00 0.02
CA PRO A 115 -5.72 12.23 0.22
C PRO A 115 -5.07 13.45 -0.43
N GLY A 116 -5.90 14.37 -0.96
CA GLY A 116 -5.44 15.56 -1.70
C GLY A 116 -5.22 15.31 -3.20
N GLY A 117 -6.06 14.51 -3.86
CA GLY A 117 -5.84 13.99 -5.23
C GLY A 117 -5.37 15.01 -6.27
N ASP A 118 -6.05 16.15 -6.40
CA ASP A 118 -5.74 17.19 -7.41
C ASP A 118 -4.59 18.13 -7.02
N GLU A 119 -3.97 17.93 -5.86
CA GLU A 119 -2.86 18.77 -5.39
C GLU A 119 -1.61 18.58 -6.25
N PRO A 120 -0.77 19.62 -6.37
CA PRO A 120 0.48 19.52 -7.12
C PRO A 120 1.38 18.42 -6.54
N LEU A 121 2.05 17.68 -7.43
CA LEU A 121 3.12 16.76 -7.02
C LEU A 121 4.27 17.58 -6.45
N ASP A 122 4.36 17.70 -5.13
CA ASP A 122 5.43 18.35 -4.39
C ASP A 122 5.96 17.45 -3.27
N GLU A 123 6.86 17.98 -2.43
CA GLU A 123 7.52 17.21 -1.37
C GLU A 123 6.54 16.75 -0.30
N SER A 124 5.56 17.59 0.05
CA SER A 124 4.51 17.22 1.03
C SER A 124 3.61 16.11 0.47
N LYS A 125 3.27 16.17 -0.82
CA LYS A 125 2.52 15.10 -1.47
C LYS A 125 3.30 13.78 -1.50
N ALA A 126 4.61 13.85 -1.74
CA ALA A 126 5.47 12.67 -1.73
C ALA A 126 5.58 12.09 -0.32
N GLU A 127 5.75 12.91 0.71
CA GLU A 127 5.78 12.52 2.12
C GLU A 127 4.47 11.83 2.53
N THR A 128 3.32 12.43 2.22
CA THR A 128 2.00 11.82 2.48
C THR A 128 1.87 10.47 1.76
N THR A 129 2.34 10.38 0.52
CA THR A 129 2.29 9.11 -0.25
C THR A 129 3.19 8.04 0.36
N VAL A 130 4.35 8.43 0.90
CA VAL A 130 5.24 7.52 1.64
C VAL A 130 4.57 7.04 2.92
N GLN A 131 3.97 7.94 3.70
CA GLN A 131 3.24 7.57 4.92
C GLN A 131 2.12 6.57 4.61
N VAL A 132 1.33 6.82 3.56
CA VAL A 132 0.27 5.88 3.15
C VAL A 132 0.85 4.56 2.67
N LEU A 133 1.95 4.56 1.91
CA LEU A 133 2.61 3.33 1.45
C LEU A 133 3.12 2.48 2.63
N LEU A 134 3.80 3.11 3.59
CA LEU A 134 4.35 2.42 4.76
C LEU A 134 3.26 1.98 5.73
N GLY A 135 2.21 2.78 5.93
CA GLY A 135 1.04 2.39 6.71
C GLY A 135 0.31 1.21 6.07
N TYR A 136 0.22 1.16 4.73
CA TYR A 136 -0.32 0.00 4.02
C TYR A 136 0.52 -1.26 4.25
N GLU A 137 1.85 -1.14 4.22
CA GLU A 137 2.73 -2.27 4.51
C GLU A 137 2.52 -2.78 5.93
N ALA A 138 2.63 -1.91 6.93
CA ALA A 138 2.45 -2.27 8.34
C ALA A 138 1.07 -2.88 8.61
N CYS A 139 0.00 -2.28 8.06
CA CYS A 139 -1.37 -2.76 8.22
C CYS A 139 -1.56 -4.17 7.64
N PHE A 140 -1.08 -4.42 6.41
CA PHE A 140 -1.30 -5.73 5.77
C PHE A 140 -0.31 -6.79 6.21
N ARG A 141 0.88 -6.42 6.71
CA ARG A 141 1.90 -7.36 7.14
C ARG A 141 1.37 -8.29 8.25
N GLU A 142 0.53 -7.76 9.13
CA GLU A 142 -0.06 -8.49 10.26
C GLU A 142 -1.35 -9.25 9.90
N LEU A 143 -1.77 -9.25 8.62
CA LEU A 143 -3.03 -9.86 8.18
C LEU A 143 -2.82 -11.10 7.31
N GLY A 144 -3.52 -12.18 7.66
CA GLY A 144 -3.46 -13.43 6.91
C GLY A 144 -2.02 -13.93 6.72
N ASP A 145 -1.73 -14.51 5.56
CA ASP A 145 -0.41 -15.10 5.28
C ASP A 145 0.59 -14.08 4.68
N MET A 146 0.49 -12.79 5.06
CA MET A 146 1.37 -11.72 4.58
C MET A 146 2.74 -11.66 5.27
N SER A 147 2.88 -12.35 6.40
CA SER A 147 4.17 -12.60 7.05
C SER A 147 4.31 -14.09 7.32
N GLU A 148 5.55 -14.58 7.25
CA GLU A 148 5.89 -15.88 7.82
C GLU A 148 5.69 -15.78 9.35
N ASP A 149 4.59 -16.35 9.83
CA ASP A 149 4.31 -16.50 11.26
C ASP A 149 5.48 -17.29 11.89
N GLU A 150 6.34 -16.62 12.67
CA GLU A 150 7.30 -17.33 13.52
C GLU A 150 6.53 -17.92 14.73
N GLY A 151 5.92 -19.10 14.58
CA GLY A 151 5.47 -19.88 15.74
C GLY A 151 4.42 -20.98 15.55
#